data_AF-A0A257SEN4-F1
#
_entry.id   AF-A0A257SEN4-F1
#
_cell.length_a   1.000
_cell.length_b   1.000
_cell.length_c   1.000
_cell.angle_alpha   90.00
_cell.angle_beta   90.00
_cell.angle_gamma   90.00
#
_symmetry.space_group_name_H-M   'P 1'
#
loop_
_entity.id
_entity.type
_entity.pdbx_description
1 polymer ?
#
loop_
_entity_poly.entity_id
_entity_poly.type
_entity_poly.pdbx_seq_one_letter_code
_entity_poly.pdbx_strand_id
1 'polypeptide(L)'
;IDDSFEVDINPADLKVDTYRASGAGGQHVNKTDSAIRITHVPSGIVVACQTDRSQHKNRAEAMRMLRSKLYEMEMQKRAVEKQALEDSKSDIGWGHQIRSYVLDQSRIKDLRTGVEVGDTQKVLDGALDMFIEAALKAGL
;
A
#
# COMPACT_ATOMS: atom_id res chain seq x y z
N ILE A 1 -1.52 -14.91 6.16
CA ILE A 1 -1.73 -13.58 5.56
C ILE A 1 -2.42 -13.86 4.24
N ASP A 2 -3.73 -13.64 4.21
CA ASP A 2 -4.58 -13.95 3.06
C ASP A 2 -4.86 -12.61 2.37
N ASP A 3 -3.90 -12.14 1.56
CA ASP A 3 -3.98 -10.87 0.83
C ASP A 3 -4.83 -11.02 -0.44
N SER A 4 -6.01 -11.63 -0.34
CA SER A 4 -7.03 -11.62 -1.39
C SER A 4 -7.81 -10.30 -1.33
N PHE A 5 -7.13 -9.19 -1.61
CA PHE A 5 -7.80 -7.91 -1.80
C PHE A 5 -8.52 -7.93 -3.17
N GLU A 6 -9.79 -8.29 -3.17
CA GLU A 6 -10.65 -8.11 -4.32
C GLU A 6 -11.00 -6.63 -4.47
N VAL A 7 -10.44 -5.98 -5.49
CA VAL A 7 -10.85 -4.64 -5.89
C VAL A 7 -12.28 -4.74 -6.42
N ASP A 8 -13.28 -4.40 -5.61
CA ASP A 8 -14.65 -4.24 -6.07
C ASP A 8 -14.74 -3.00 -6.97
N ILE A 9 -15.22 -3.20 -8.20
CA ILE A 9 -15.30 -2.14 -9.20
C ILE A 9 -16.77 -1.88 -9.46
N ASN A 10 -17.25 -0.72 -9.01
CA ASN A 10 -18.60 -0.28 -9.32
C ASN A 10 -18.74 -0.05 -10.84
N PRO A 11 -19.71 -0.70 -11.52
CA PRO A 11 -19.95 -0.50 -12.94
C PRO A 11 -20.26 0.96 -13.32
N ALA A 12 -20.78 1.77 -12.39
CA ALA A 12 -21.08 3.18 -12.64
C ALA A 12 -19.83 4.06 -12.85
N ASP A 13 -18.69 3.64 -12.31
CA ASP A 13 -17.42 4.36 -12.40
C ASP A 13 -16.63 4.01 -13.67
N LEU A 14 -17.20 3.16 -14.53
CA LEU A 14 -16.60 2.67 -15.75
C LEU A 14 -17.22 3.31 -16.98
N LYS A 15 -16.39 3.99 -17.76
CA LYS A 15 -16.74 4.37 -19.13
C LYS A 15 -16.22 3.30 -20.09
N VAL A 16 -17.14 2.63 -20.79
CA VAL A 16 -16.82 1.58 -21.76
C VAL A 16 -17.10 2.09 -23.17
N ASP A 17 -16.04 2.22 -23.97
CA ASP A 17 -16.12 2.62 -25.37
C ASP A 17 -15.81 1.40 -26.26
N THR A 18 -16.62 1.20 -27.30
CA THR A 18 -16.46 0.13 -28.29
C THR A 18 -16.04 0.73 -29.62
N TYR A 19 -15.02 0.16 -30.26
CA TYR A 19 -14.46 0.69 -31.50
C TYR A 19 -13.89 -0.43 -32.38
N ARG A 20 -13.47 -0.08 -33.60
CA ARG A 20 -12.85 -1.04 -34.52
C ARG A 20 -11.44 -1.37 -34.07
N ALA A 21 -11.13 -2.67 -34.06
CA ALA A 21 -9.77 -3.12 -33.80
C ALA A 21 -8.82 -2.57 -34.88
N SER A 22 -7.65 -2.08 -34.46
CA SER A 22 -6.65 -1.56 -35.38
C SER A 22 -5.64 -2.64 -35.76
N GLY A 23 -5.40 -2.87 -37.06
CA GLY A 23 -4.34 -3.77 -37.53
C GLY A 23 -4.59 -4.35 -38.92
N ALA A 24 -3.61 -5.09 -39.43
CA ALA A 24 -3.73 -5.86 -40.68
C ALA A 24 -4.67 -7.06 -40.45
N GLY A 25 -5.97 -6.83 -40.55
CA GLY A 25 -7.01 -7.83 -40.33
C GLY A 25 -7.82 -8.14 -41.59
N GLY A 26 -8.51 -9.30 -41.58
CA GLY A 26 -9.47 -9.67 -42.61
C GLY A 26 -10.76 -8.84 -42.56
N GLN A 27 -11.74 -9.19 -43.40
CA GLN A 27 -13.03 -8.49 -43.51
C GLN A 27 -13.73 -8.27 -42.16
N HIS A 28 -13.58 -9.20 -41.21
CA HIS A 28 -14.15 -9.12 -39.87
C HIS A 28 -13.62 -7.91 -39.06
N VAL A 29 -12.33 -7.58 -39.18
CA VAL A 29 -11.71 -6.44 -38.46
C VAL A 29 -12.18 -5.10 -39.02
N ASN A 30 -12.45 -5.05 -40.33
CA ASN A 30 -12.86 -3.82 -41.01
C ASN A 30 -14.36 -3.51 -40.84
N LYS A 31 -15.19 -4.53 -40.58
CA LYS A 31 -16.65 -4.41 -40.51
C LYS A 31 -17.23 -4.41 -39.09
N THR A 32 -16.55 -5.09 -38.15
CA THR A 32 -17.10 -5.33 -36.80
C THR A 32 -16.35 -4.54 -35.74
N ASP A 33 -17.10 -3.86 -34.87
CA ASP A 33 -16.56 -3.08 -33.74
C ASP A 33 -16.30 -3.99 -32.53
N SER A 34 -15.23 -4.78 -32.60
CA SER A 34 -14.90 -5.77 -31.55
C SER A 34 -13.98 -5.26 -30.46
N ALA A 35 -13.25 -4.15 -30.65
CA ALA A 35 -12.31 -3.62 -29.66
C ALA A 35 -13.03 -2.85 -28.55
N ILE A 36 -12.51 -2.97 -27.33
CA ILE A 36 -13.08 -2.33 -26.14
C ILE A 36 -12.01 -1.51 -25.44
N ARG A 37 -12.39 -0.31 -25.02
CA ARG A 37 -11.64 0.54 -24.10
C ARG A 37 -12.48 0.74 -22.85
N ILE A 38 -11.88 0.53 -21.70
CA ILE A 38 -12.50 0.79 -20.40
C ILE A 38 -11.67 1.86 -19.70
N THR A 39 -12.34 2.92 -19.27
CA THR A 39 -11.77 3.99 -18.47
C THR A 39 -12.41 3.95 -17.09
N HIS A 40 -11.60 3.82 -16.05
CA HIS A 40 -12.06 4.01 -14.68
C HIS A 40 -11.99 5.49 -14.35
N VAL A 41 -13.15 6.13 -14.27
CA VAL A 41 -13.29 7.58 -14.12
C VAL A 41 -12.56 8.11 -12.88
N PRO A 42 -12.65 7.51 -11.68
CA PRO A 42 -12.04 8.10 -10.49
C PRO A 42 -10.52 7.90 -10.41
N SER A 43 -9.95 6.87 -11.03
CA SER A 43 -8.48 6.69 -11.07
C SER A 43 -7.83 7.22 -12.35
N GLY A 44 -8.61 7.52 -13.38
CA GLY A 44 -8.11 7.90 -14.71
C GLY A 44 -7.43 6.77 -15.48
N ILE A 45 -7.42 5.53 -14.96
CA ILE A 45 -6.77 4.40 -15.64
C ILE A 45 -7.58 4.00 -16.86
N VAL A 46 -6.89 3.97 -18.00
CA VAL A 46 -7.44 3.48 -19.27
C VAL A 46 -6.79 2.14 -19.61
N VAL A 47 -7.63 1.17 -19.98
CA VAL A 47 -7.23 -0.12 -20.55
C VAL A 47 -7.96 -0.37 -21.85
N ALA A 48 -7.31 -1.05 -22.79
CA ALA A 48 -7.90 -1.41 -24.06
C ALA A 48 -7.55 -2.85 -24.41
N CYS A 49 -8.51 -3.57 -25.01
CA CYS A 49 -8.33 -4.94 -25.47
C CYS A 49 -8.99 -5.11 -26.85
N GLN A 50 -8.25 -5.73 -27.77
CA GLN A 50 -8.68 -6.00 -29.15
C GLN A 50 -8.21 -7.37 -29.66
N THR A 51 -7.83 -8.27 -28.75
CA THR A 51 -7.12 -9.52 -29.07
C THR A 51 -8.04 -10.56 -29.71
N ASP A 52 -9.28 -10.68 -29.26
CA ASP A 52 -10.24 -11.65 -29.77
C ASP A 52 -11.22 -11.01 -30.77
N ARG A 53 -11.81 -11.82 -31.64
CA ARG A 53 -12.89 -11.42 -32.56
C ARG A 53 -14.19 -11.10 -31.81
N SER A 54 -14.38 -11.67 -30.60
CA SER A 54 -15.56 -11.47 -29.77
C SER A 54 -15.42 -10.26 -28.85
N GLN A 55 -16.38 -9.34 -28.97
CA GLN A 55 -16.50 -8.17 -28.10
C GLN A 55 -16.61 -8.56 -26.61
N HIS A 56 -17.40 -9.58 -26.26
CA HIS A 56 -17.58 -9.98 -24.86
C HIS A 56 -16.28 -10.49 -24.22
N LYS A 57 -15.47 -11.22 -24.99
CA LYS A 57 -14.17 -11.69 -24.52
C LYS A 57 -13.18 -10.54 -24.32
N ASN A 58 -13.15 -9.59 -25.26
CA ASN A 58 -12.35 -8.38 -25.11
C ASN A 58 -12.80 -7.56 -23.89
N ARG A 59 -14.10 -7.55 -23.56
CA ARG A 59 -14.62 -6.87 -22.36
C ARG A 59 -14.12 -7.53 -21.09
N ALA A 60 -14.22 -8.86 -21.02
CA ALA A 60 -13.79 -9.63 -19.85
C ALA A 60 -12.27 -9.49 -19.64
N GLU A 61 -11.49 -9.52 -20.72
CA GLU A 61 -10.05 -9.35 -20.65
C GLU A 61 -9.64 -7.91 -20.27
N ALA A 62 -10.30 -6.90 -20.85
CA ALA A 62 -10.09 -5.51 -20.43
C ALA A 62 -10.43 -5.30 -18.95
N MET A 63 -11.51 -5.91 -18.44
CA MET A 63 -11.84 -5.85 -17.01
C MET A 63 -10.79 -6.52 -16.14
N ARG A 64 -10.23 -7.66 -16.56
CA ARG A 64 -9.11 -8.32 -15.86
C ARG A 64 -7.87 -7.41 -15.80
N MET A 65 -7.51 -6.79 -16.93
CA MET A 65 -6.40 -5.83 -16.99
C MET A 65 -6.64 -4.61 -16.09
N LEU A 66 -7.87 -4.08 -16.06
CA LEU A 66 -8.23 -2.96 -15.19
C LEU A 66 -8.06 -3.32 -13.71
N ARG A 67 -8.56 -4.49 -13.30
CA ARG A 67 -8.40 -5.00 -11.92
C ARG A 67 -6.93 -5.09 -11.53
N SER A 68 -6.08 -5.65 -12.40
CA SER A 68 -4.64 -5.75 -12.14
C SER A 68 -3.97 -4.38 -11.96
N LYS A 69 -4.31 -3.40 -12.82
CA LYS A 69 -3.76 -2.04 -12.70
C LYS A 69 -4.24 -1.29 -11.44
N LEU A 70 -5.51 -1.46 -11.06
CA LEU A 70 -6.03 -0.86 -9.84
C LEU A 70 -5.39 -1.46 -8.59
N TYR A 71 -5.18 -2.78 -8.59
CA TYR A 71 -4.45 -3.46 -7.52
C TYR A 71 -3.01 -2.94 -7.40
N GLU A 72 -2.30 -2.82 -8.52
CA GLU A 72 -0.93 -2.29 -8.56
C GLU A 72 -0.86 -0.86 -8.00
N MET A 73 -1.80 0.01 -8.40
CA MET A 73 -1.89 1.37 -7.88
C MET A 73 -2.08 1.40 -6.36
N GLU A 74 -2.95 0.56 -5.82
CA GLU A 74 -3.21 0.50 -4.38
C GLU A 74 -2.00 -0.03 -3.61
N MET A 75 -1.34 -1.06 -4.15
CA MET A 75 -0.09 -1.58 -3.59
C MET A 75 1.02 -0.52 -3.58
N GLN A 76 1.14 0.27 -4.66
CA GLN A 76 2.10 1.37 -4.72
C GLN A 76 1.78 2.46 -3.68
N LYS A 77 0.50 2.84 -3.52
CA LYS A 77 0.10 3.80 -2.48
C LYS A 77 0.50 3.32 -1.08
N ARG A 78 0.18 2.06 -0.74
CA ARG A 78 0.57 1.46 0.54
C ARG A 78 2.08 1.40 0.73
N ALA A 79 2.83 1.11 -0.33
CA ALA A 79 4.29 1.09 -0.28
C ALA A 79 4.85 2.49 -0.02
N VAL A 80 4.30 3.54 -0.65
CA VAL A 80 4.68 4.93 -0.41
C VAL A 80 4.35 5.37 1.01
N GLU A 81 3.17 5.04 1.53
CA GLU A 81 2.79 5.34 2.92
C GLU A 81 3.72 4.66 3.92
N LYS A 82 4.05 3.38 3.69
CA LYS A 82 5.03 2.66 4.50
C LYS A 82 6.41 3.29 4.41
N GLN A 83 6.86 3.66 3.22
CA GLN A 83 8.15 4.30 3.03
C GLN A 83 8.21 5.65 3.75
N ALA A 84 7.16 6.48 3.67
CA ALA A 84 7.07 7.74 4.39
C ALA A 84 7.13 7.54 5.92
N LEU A 85 6.51 6.46 6.43
CA LEU A 85 6.62 6.09 7.83
C LEU A 85 8.05 5.67 8.20
N GLU A 86 8.71 4.83 7.38
CA GLU A 86 10.10 4.42 7.60
C GLU A 86 11.06 5.61 7.52
N ASP A 87 10.90 6.51 6.55
CA ASP A 87 11.69 7.73 6.40
C ASP A 87 11.50 8.69 7.59
N SER A 88 10.34 8.65 8.25
CA SER A 88 10.09 9.41 9.48
C SER A 88 10.76 8.80 10.72
N LYS A 89 11.19 7.53 10.66
CA LYS A 89 11.90 6.92 11.78
C LYS A 89 13.29 7.53 11.91
N SER A 90 13.67 7.81 13.14
CA SER A 90 15.02 8.24 13.47
C SER A 90 16.04 7.16 13.11
N ASP A 91 17.22 7.58 12.66
CA ASP A 91 18.31 6.68 12.31
C ASP A 91 18.73 5.80 13.51
N ILE A 92 19.17 4.56 13.22
CA ILE A 92 19.71 3.64 14.23
C ILE A 92 21.19 3.96 14.44
N GLY A 93 21.46 5.23 14.76
CA GLY A 93 22.79 5.80 14.91
C GLY A 93 23.05 6.33 16.32
N TRP A 94 24.32 6.55 16.63
CA TRP A 94 24.74 7.18 17.88
C TRP A 94 24.11 8.59 17.99
N GLY A 95 23.39 8.86 19.09
CA GLY A 95 22.67 10.13 19.30
C GLY A 95 21.14 10.06 19.17
N HIS A 96 20.57 8.99 18.61
CA HIS A 96 19.11 8.77 18.51
C HIS A 96 18.56 7.83 19.59
N GLN A 97 19.36 7.52 20.61
CA GLN A 97 18.99 6.64 21.71
C GLN A 97 17.96 7.29 22.66
N ILE A 98 16.83 6.63 22.88
CA ILE A 98 15.80 7.13 23.80
C ILE A 98 16.00 6.63 25.24
N ARG A 99 16.73 5.53 25.44
CA ARG A 99 16.91 4.90 26.75
C ARG A 99 18.26 4.21 26.85
N SER A 100 18.93 4.40 27.98
CA SER A 100 20.21 3.77 28.31
C SER A 100 19.98 2.61 29.27
N TYR A 101 20.46 1.42 28.90
CA TYR A 101 20.40 0.20 29.70
C TYR A 101 21.82 -0.16 30.16
N VAL A 102 22.17 0.21 31.39
CA VAL A 102 23.50 0.03 31.99
C VAL A 102 23.38 -1.05 33.07
N LEU A 103 23.48 -2.32 32.64
CA LEU A 103 23.16 -3.48 33.49
C LEU A 103 24.23 -3.78 34.55
N ASP A 104 25.49 -3.41 34.31
CA ASP A 104 26.60 -3.54 35.27
C ASP A 104 26.39 -2.67 36.52
N GLN A 105 25.73 -1.53 36.37
CA GLN A 105 25.35 -0.63 37.46
C GLN A 105 23.88 -0.79 37.86
N SER A 106 23.20 -1.84 37.38
CA SER A 106 21.76 -2.08 37.57
C SER A 106 20.93 -0.81 37.35
N ARG A 107 21.11 -0.11 36.22
CA ARG A 107 20.42 1.15 35.95
C ARG A 107 19.85 1.21 34.53
N ILE A 108 18.58 1.55 34.42
CA ILE A 108 17.92 1.87 33.15
C ILE A 108 17.34 3.27 33.24
N LYS A 109 17.69 4.14 32.28
CA LYS A 109 17.27 5.55 32.27
C LYS A 109 16.72 5.96 30.91
N ASP A 110 15.50 6.49 30.88
CA ASP A 110 14.92 7.12 29.70
C ASP A 110 15.48 8.55 29.56
N LEU A 111 16.12 8.83 28.44
CA LEU A 111 16.82 10.08 28.20
C LEU A 111 15.87 11.22 27.82
N ARG A 112 14.63 10.89 27.42
CA ARG A 112 13.63 11.88 27.04
C ARG A 112 12.83 12.39 28.24
N THR A 113 12.46 11.48 29.14
CA THR A 113 11.63 11.79 30.32
C THR A 113 12.44 11.91 31.61
N GLY A 114 13.69 11.44 31.62
CA GLY A 114 14.56 11.42 32.79
C GLY A 114 14.24 10.33 33.81
N VAL A 115 13.19 9.52 33.59
CA VAL A 115 12.79 8.42 34.48
C VAL A 115 13.89 7.37 34.55
N GLU A 116 14.20 6.91 35.77
CA GLU A 116 15.26 5.97 36.05
C GLU A 116 14.77 4.82 36.94
N VAL A 117 15.24 3.61 36.66
CA VAL A 117 14.88 2.38 37.37
C VAL A 117 16.13 1.59 37.70
N GLY A 118 16.23 1.15 38.96
CA GLY A 118 17.32 0.30 39.44
C GLY A 118 17.07 -1.21 39.29
N ASP A 119 15.80 -1.62 39.28
CA ASP A 119 15.42 -3.02 39.06
C ASP A 119 15.39 -3.33 37.56
N THR A 120 16.55 -3.69 37.02
CA THR A 120 16.74 -3.91 35.58
C THR A 120 16.01 -5.14 35.07
N GLN A 121 15.96 -6.21 35.89
CA GLN A 121 15.33 -7.47 35.51
C GLN A 121 13.84 -7.27 35.24
N LYS A 122 13.15 -6.57 36.15
CA LYS A 122 11.72 -6.27 36.01
C LYS A 122 11.39 -5.49 34.73
N VAL A 123 12.27 -4.56 34.33
CA VAL A 123 12.09 -3.79 33.10
C VAL A 123 12.31 -4.66 31.85
N LEU A 124 13.32 -5.53 31.87
CA LEU A 124 13.57 -6.49 30.78
C LEU A 124 12.47 -7.54 30.65
N ASP A 125 11.83 -7.89 31.78
CA ASP A 125 10.67 -8.79 31.83
C ASP A 125 9.35 -8.11 31.40
N GLY A 126 9.40 -6.84 30.97
CA GLY A 126 8.30 -6.15 30.31
C GLY A 126 7.61 -5.04 31.10
N ALA A 127 8.08 -4.68 32.30
CA ALA A 127 7.53 -3.57 33.08
C ALA A 127 7.92 -2.19 32.50
N LEU A 128 7.41 -1.88 31.31
CA LEU A 128 7.71 -0.65 30.56
C LEU A 128 6.70 0.48 30.78
N ASP A 129 5.56 0.19 31.43
CA ASP A 129 4.43 1.12 31.60
C ASP A 129 4.87 2.46 32.19
N MET A 130 5.76 2.45 33.18
CA MET A 130 6.28 3.68 33.80
C MET A 130 7.00 4.61 32.81
N PHE A 131 7.69 4.05 31.81
CA PHE A 131 8.34 4.85 30.77
C PHE A 131 7.35 5.34 29.73
N ILE A 132 6.37 4.51 29.36
CA ILE A 132 5.33 4.84 28.38
C ILE A 132 4.44 5.95 28.92
N GLU A 133 3.93 5.82 30.14
CA GLU A 133 3.10 6.85 30.77
C GLU A 133 3.85 8.18 30.91
N ALA A 134 5.13 8.13 31.30
CA ALA A 134 5.95 9.34 31.41
C ALA A 134 6.15 10.02 30.05
N ALA A 135 6.34 9.25 28.98
CA ALA A 135 6.48 9.79 27.62
C ALA A 135 5.18 10.42 27.13
N LEU A 136 4.05 9.74 27.34
CA LEU A 136 2.72 10.25 26.98
C LEU A 136 2.37 11.54 27.74
N LYS A 137 2.68 11.62 29.04
CA LYS A 137 2.50 12.85 29.85
C LYS A 137 3.37 14.00 29.37
N ALA A 138 4.55 13.71 28.82
CA ALA A 138 5.46 14.70 28.26
C ALA A 138 5.07 15.15 26.82
N GLY A 139 4.07 14.52 26.21
CA GLY A 139 3.62 14.83 24.84
C GLY A 139 4.57 14.33 23.75
N LEU A 140 5.33 13.27 24.04
CA LEU A 140 6.26 12.60 23.13
C LEU A 140 5.63 11.40 22.42
#